data_AF-A0A231R7C8-F1
#
_entry.id   AF-A0A231R7C8-F1
#
_cell.length_a   1.000
_cell.length_b   1.000
_cell.length_c   1.000
_cell.angle_alpha   90.00
_cell.angle_beta   90.00
_cell.angle_gamma   90.00
#
_symmetry.space_group_name_H-M   'P 1'
#
loop_
_entity.id
_entity.type
_entity.pdbx_description
1 polymer ?
#
loop_
_entity_poly.entity_id
_entity_poly.type
_entity_poly.pdbx_seq_one_letter_code
_entity_poly.pdbx_strand_id
1 'polypeptide(L)'
;MRAVQLVLPIEHYGPWIRTYKADPDCAALADRHYTRKKEKIGSVQFTRPGENLVLRTARGDAVWCSWKSKFRKDGFDAIESTIFRNESFRTSSFLIKWAVYATLMHWGGKLPPDGIITYVRDESVKSSNKGYCYKQAGFVSAGKSKGKGLTALRLTPEGCDLILQELSLIYQLKEVKRWMKVALISGEHIEAYDFQQDALSIEDRLQEVKRIMKAQRRQSWTEHEPPVPTEEFLNRLYGWIPEDCLQDCL
;
A
#
# COMPACT_ATOMS: atom_id res chain seq x y z
N MET A 1 12.62 37.47 -6.42
CA MET A 1 11.17 37.30 -6.15
C MET A 1 10.93 35.82 -5.90
N ARG A 2 10.52 35.43 -4.68
CA ARG A 2 10.20 34.03 -4.34
C ARG A 2 8.82 33.70 -4.93
N ALA A 3 8.76 32.76 -5.87
CA ALA A 3 7.52 32.07 -6.16
C ALA A 3 7.25 31.11 -5.00
N VAL A 4 6.41 31.57 -4.06
CA VAL A 4 5.78 30.69 -3.08
C VAL A 4 4.76 29.86 -3.84
N GLN A 5 5.19 28.72 -4.36
CA GLN A 5 4.27 27.72 -4.84
C GLN A 5 3.64 27.07 -3.60
N LEU A 6 2.38 27.43 -3.34
CA LEU A 6 1.50 26.72 -2.42
C LEU A 6 1.28 25.29 -2.96
N VAL A 7 2.28 24.43 -2.81
CA VAL A 7 2.08 22.99 -2.85
C VAL A 7 1.48 22.66 -1.49
N LEU A 8 0.15 22.55 -1.43
CA LEU A 8 -0.45 21.78 -0.34
C LEU A 8 0.30 20.43 -0.32
N PRO A 9 0.92 20.01 0.80
CA PRO A 9 1.58 18.73 0.87
C PRO A 9 0.47 17.69 0.88
N ILE A 10 -0.07 17.37 -0.30
CA ILE A 10 -0.87 16.18 -0.50
C ILE A 10 0.16 15.06 -0.39
N GLU A 11 0.30 14.53 0.83
CA GLU A 11 1.00 13.28 1.03
C GLU A 11 0.30 12.26 0.12
N HIS A 12 0.95 11.87 -0.98
CA HIS A 12 0.39 10.97 -1.97
C HIS A 12 0.38 9.55 -1.43
N TYR A 13 -0.65 9.19 -0.65
CA TYR A 13 -0.84 7.85 -0.11
C TYR A 13 -1.56 6.90 -1.08
N GLY A 14 -1.28 7.06 -2.38
CA GLY A 14 -1.97 6.36 -3.46
C GLY A 14 -3.48 6.66 -3.48
N PRO A 15 -4.36 5.66 -3.28
CA PRO A 15 -5.82 5.85 -3.31
C PRO A 15 -6.37 6.54 -2.06
N TRP A 16 -5.55 6.73 -1.02
CA TRP A 16 -5.97 7.29 0.26
C TRP A 16 -5.78 8.79 0.31
N ILE A 17 -6.80 9.46 0.86
CA ILE A 17 -6.78 10.85 1.26
C ILE A 17 -6.84 10.89 2.77
N ARG A 18 -5.91 11.61 3.39
CA ARG A 18 -5.94 11.86 4.84
C ARG A 18 -7.15 12.71 5.19
N THR A 19 -7.90 12.30 6.20
CA THR A 19 -9.05 13.02 6.74
C THR A 19 -9.00 13.02 8.27
N TYR A 20 -10.12 13.31 8.92
CA TYR A 20 -10.25 13.48 10.37
C TYR A 20 -11.30 12.54 10.97
N LYS A 21 -11.26 12.37 12.29
CA LYS A 21 -12.08 11.42 13.07
C LYS A 21 -13.60 11.70 13.11
N ALA A 22 -14.05 12.77 12.46
CA ALA A 22 -15.44 13.20 12.37
C ALA A 22 -15.89 13.40 10.90
N ASP A 23 -15.15 12.83 9.96
CA ASP A 23 -15.52 12.77 8.55
C ASP A 23 -16.83 11.96 8.39
N PRO A 24 -17.89 12.54 7.78
CA PRO A 24 -19.23 11.94 7.77
C PRO A 24 -19.30 10.65 6.95
N ASP A 25 -18.57 10.56 5.84
CA ASP A 25 -18.54 9.35 5.00
C ASP A 25 -17.88 8.20 5.76
N CYS A 26 -16.78 8.50 6.46
CA CYS A 26 -16.08 7.55 7.30
C CYS A 26 -16.92 7.12 8.52
N ALA A 27 -17.64 8.04 9.14
CA ALA A 27 -18.53 7.74 10.25
C ALA A 27 -19.67 6.79 9.80
N ALA A 28 -20.25 7.03 8.63
CA ALA A 28 -21.27 6.17 8.03
C ALA A 28 -20.74 4.76 7.72
N LEU A 29 -19.53 4.66 7.14
CA LEU A 29 -18.86 3.37 6.95
C LEU A 29 -18.59 2.66 8.28
N ALA A 30 -18.15 3.40 9.29
CA ALA A 30 -17.88 2.87 10.62
C ALA A 30 -19.15 2.37 11.31
N ASP A 31 -20.30 3.02 11.13
CA ASP A 31 -21.60 2.57 11.65
C ASP A 31 -22.01 1.19 11.12
N ARG A 32 -21.53 0.81 9.93
CA ARG A 32 -21.77 -0.51 9.34
C ARG A 32 -20.68 -1.54 9.68
N HIS A 33 -19.67 -1.18 10.48
CA HIS A 33 -18.55 -2.05 10.84
C HIS A 33 -18.75 -2.73 12.19
N TYR A 34 -18.37 -4.00 12.31
CA TYR A 34 -18.61 -4.84 13.50
C TYR A 34 -17.83 -4.39 14.77
N THR A 35 -16.87 -3.48 14.63
CA THR A 35 -16.16 -2.89 15.77
C THR A 35 -16.95 -1.75 16.41
N ARG A 36 -17.93 -1.18 15.70
CA ARG A 36 -18.79 -0.13 16.23
C ARG A 36 -19.73 -0.71 17.27
N LYS A 37 -19.76 -0.08 18.45
CA LYS A 37 -20.72 -0.45 19.49
C LYS A 37 -22.10 0.06 19.11
N LYS A 38 -23.16 -0.71 19.41
CA LYS A 38 -24.55 -0.38 19.03
C LYS A 38 -24.96 0.99 19.55
N GLU A 39 -24.62 1.30 20.80
CA GLU A 39 -24.90 2.58 21.46
C GLU A 39 -24.09 3.76 20.91
N LYS A 40 -23.16 3.52 19.98
CA LYS A 40 -22.33 4.55 19.34
C LYS A 40 -22.67 4.75 17.86
N ILE A 41 -23.63 4.01 17.30
CA ILE A 41 -24.11 4.23 15.94
C ILE A 41 -24.69 5.65 15.84
N GLY A 42 -24.36 6.40 14.79
CA GLY A 42 -24.75 7.80 14.61
C GLY A 42 -23.88 8.82 15.35
N SER A 43 -22.94 8.39 16.19
CA SER A 43 -21.95 9.31 16.78
C SER A 43 -21.03 9.91 15.71
N VAL A 44 -20.80 11.22 15.79
CA VAL A 44 -19.93 11.96 14.86
C VAL A 44 -18.50 11.45 14.91
N GLN A 45 -17.94 11.27 16.11
CA GLN A 45 -16.60 10.68 16.24
C GLN A 45 -16.69 9.15 16.28
N PHE A 46 -15.90 8.50 15.42
CA PHE A 46 -15.90 7.04 15.26
C PHE A 46 -14.57 6.37 15.67
N THR A 47 -13.55 7.15 16.00
CA THR A 47 -12.24 6.64 16.43
C THR A 47 -12.12 6.57 17.95
N ARG A 48 -11.10 5.84 18.42
CA ARG A 48 -10.76 5.81 19.86
C ARG A 48 -10.00 7.09 20.25
N PRO A 49 -10.05 7.50 21.53
CA PRO A 49 -9.15 8.53 22.05
C PRO A 49 -7.68 8.16 21.83
N GLY A 50 -6.84 9.13 21.50
CA GLY A 50 -5.42 8.96 21.22
C GLY A 50 -5.00 9.51 19.84
N GLU A 51 -3.81 9.14 19.40
CA GLU A 51 -3.28 9.53 18.09
C GLU A 51 -3.91 8.65 17.00
N ASN A 52 -4.50 9.29 16.00
CA ASN A 52 -5.19 8.61 14.91
C ASN A 52 -4.72 9.17 13.57
N LEU A 53 -4.42 8.27 12.64
CA LEU A 53 -4.37 8.57 11.22
C LEU A 53 -5.64 8.01 10.59
N VAL A 54 -6.51 8.89 10.08
CA VAL A 54 -7.74 8.52 9.39
C VAL A 54 -7.56 8.74 7.90
N LEU A 55 -7.88 7.71 7.12
CA LEU A 55 -7.78 7.71 5.67
C LEU A 55 -9.13 7.35 5.05
N ARG A 56 -9.45 7.98 3.92
CA ARG A 56 -10.59 7.62 3.07
C ARG A 56 -10.24 7.62 1.59
N THR A 57 -10.98 6.88 0.79
CA THR A 57 -10.93 7.03 -0.66
C THR A 57 -11.62 8.33 -1.08
N ALA A 58 -11.30 8.80 -2.30
CA ALA A 58 -11.92 10.01 -2.85
C ALA A 58 -13.45 9.97 -2.88
N ARG A 59 -14.03 8.79 -3.16
CA ARG A 59 -15.48 8.55 -3.19
C ARG A 59 -16.13 8.34 -1.81
N GLY A 60 -15.33 8.29 -0.73
CA GLY A 60 -15.86 8.01 0.61
C GLY A 60 -16.38 6.57 0.78
N ASP A 61 -15.95 5.64 -0.09
CA ASP A 61 -16.41 4.25 -0.13
C ASP A 61 -15.43 3.26 0.54
N ALA A 62 -14.30 3.74 1.07
CA ALA A 62 -13.45 2.97 1.97
C ALA A 62 -12.86 3.85 3.07
N VAL A 63 -12.65 3.26 4.25
CA VAL A 63 -12.07 3.90 5.43
C VAL A 63 -10.99 3.02 6.04
N TRP A 64 -9.93 3.65 6.51
CA TRP A 64 -8.89 3.05 7.34
C TRP A 64 -8.56 3.98 8.51
N CYS A 65 -8.33 3.40 9.70
CA CYS A 65 -7.81 4.15 10.85
C CYS A 65 -6.66 3.41 11.53
N SER A 66 -5.47 4.02 11.48
CA SER A 66 -4.34 3.63 12.32
C SER A 66 -4.40 4.38 13.64
N TRP A 67 -4.17 3.67 14.74
CA TRP A 67 -4.20 4.21 16.08
C TRP A 67 -2.94 3.83 16.84
N LYS A 68 -2.32 4.82 17.47
CA LYS A 68 -1.18 4.64 18.36
C LYS A 68 -1.55 5.11 19.77
N SER A 69 -1.20 4.31 20.77
CA SER A 69 -1.45 4.61 22.17
C SER A 69 -0.19 4.44 22.98
N LYS A 70 0.01 5.32 23.96
CA LYS A 70 1.09 5.19 24.96
C LYS A 70 0.89 3.98 25.87
N PHE A 71 -0.36 3.55 26.07
CA PHE A 71 -0.70 2.44 26.94
C PHE A 71 -1.61 1.44 26.24
N ARG A 72 -1.18 0.18 26.21
CA ARG A 72 -1.96 -0.95 25.69
C ARG A 72 -2.06 -2.06 26.74
N LYS A 73 -3.20 -2.74 26.78
CA LYS A 73 -3.46 -3.85 27.74
C LYS A 73 -3.18 -5.23 27.16
N ASP A 74 -2.91 -5.32 25.86
CA ASP A 74 -2.65 -6.57 25.15
C ASP A 74 -1.16 -6.93 25.08
N GLY A 75 -0.27 -6.04 25.54
CA GLY A 75 1.17 -6.28 25.63
C GLY A 75 1.93 -6.06 24.32
N PHE A 76 1.27 -5.64 23.24
CA PHE A 76 1.95 -5.25 22.01
C PHE A 76 2.49 -3.83 22.11
N ASP A 77 3.68 -3.59 21.54
CA ASP A 77 4.14 -2.26 21.15
C ASP A 77 3.98 -2.12 19.64
N ALA A 78 2.79 -1.70 19.20
CA ALA A 78 2.38 -1.68 17.80
C ALA A 78 1.43 -0.51 17.47
N ILE A 79 1.38 -0.16 16.19
CA ILE A 79 0.28 0.65 15.63
C ILE A 79 -0.88 -0.29 15.30
N GLU A 80 -2.12 0.04 15.71
CA GLU A 80 -3.29 -0.79 15.44
C GLU A 80 -4.11 -0.22 14.29
N SER A 81 -4.45 -1.07 13.31
CA SER A 81 -5.58 -0.83 12.42
C SER A 81 -6.88 -1.13 13.17
N THR A 82 -7.52 -0.06 13.65
CA THR A 82 -8.73 -0.14 14.50
C THR A 82 -10.01 -0.29 13.69
N ILE A 83 -10.00 0.18 12.45
CA ILE A 83 -11.06 -0.01 11.47
C ILE A 83 -10.47 -0.06 10.07
N PHE A 84 -10.95 -1.04 9.30
CA PHE A 84 -10.82 -1.06 7.85
C PHE A 84 -12.16 -1.52 7.29
N ARG A 85 -12.76 -0.71 6.42
CA ARG A 85 -13.95 -1.10 5.66
C ARG A 85 -13.80 -0.64 4.23
N ASN A 86 -14.10 -1.54 3.30
CA ASN A 86 -14.05 -1.28 1.87
C ASN A 86 -15.39 -1.67 1.26
N GLU A 87 -16.09 -0.68 0.69
CA GLU A 87 -17.29 -0.83 -0.15
C GLU A 87 -17.02 -0.39 -1.59
N SER A 88 -15.75 -0.11 -1.94
CA SER A 88 -15.31 0.25 -3.28
C SER A 88 -15.08 -0.98 -4.16
N PHE A 89 -14.83 -0.74 -5.46
CA PHE A 89 -14.44 -1.78 -6.42
C PHE A 89 -12.97 -2.21 -6.32
N ARG A 90 -12.15 -1.52 -5.53
CA ARG A 90 -10.72 -1.83 -5.39
C ARG A 90 -10.51 -3.05 -4.52
N THR A 91 -9.47 -3.82 -4.82
CA THR A 91 -9.07 -4.96 -4.00
C THR A 91 -8.71 -4.51 -2.58
N SER A 92 -9.26 -5.18 -1.57
CA SER A 92 -9.04 -4.80 -0.17
C SER A 92 -7.58 -4.90 0.27
N SER A 93 -6.84 -5.92 -0.17
CA SER A 93 -5.41 -6.07 0.14
C SER A 93 -4.57 -4.94 -0.46
N PHE A 94 -4.90 -4.49 -1.66
CA PHE A 94 -4.31 -3.31 -2.31
C PHE A 94 -4.48 -2.05 -1.44
N LEU A 95 -5.71 -1.81 -0.96
CA LEU A 95 -5.99 -0.68 -0.08
C LEU A 95 -5.23 -0.78 1.25
N ILE A 96 -5.15 -1.98 1.85
CA ILE A 96 -4.42 -2.20 3.10
C ILE A 96 -2.92 -1.91 2.93
N LYS A 97 -2.28 -2.36 1.85
CA LYS A 97 -0.85 -2.09 1.62
C LYS A 97 -0.56 -0.59 1.49
N TRP A 98 -1.40 0.16 0.78
CA TRP A 98 -1.29 1.63 0.72
C TRP A 98 -1.55 2.30 2.08
N ALA A 99 -2.47 1.74 2.88
CA ALA A 99 -2.75 2.27 4.22
C ALA A 99 -1.58 2.03 5.18
N VAL A 100 -0.88 0.89 5.04
CA VAL A 100 0.37 0.60 5.74
C VAL A 100 1.43 1.63 5.35
N TYR A 101 1.64 1.89 4.06
CA TYR A 101 2.55 2.95 3.60
C TYR A 101 2.23 4.31 4.23
N ALA A 102 0.96 4.73 4.17
CA ALA A 102 0.51 5.99 4.78
C ALA A 102 0.77 6.03 6.29
N THR A 103 0.51 4.92 6.98
CA THR A 103 0.76 4.77 8.42
C THR A 103 2.23 4.96 8.75
N LEU A 104 3.11 4.34 7.97
CA LEU A 104 4.56 4.45 8.16
C LEU A 104 5.02 5.89 7.98
N MET A 105 4.61 6.54 6.89
CA MET A 105 4.97 7.93 6.61
C MET A 105 4.46 8.89 7.68
N HIS A 106 3.23 8.69 8.17
CA HIS A 106 2.65 9.53 9.21
C HIS A 106 3.44 9.54 10.52
N TRP A 107 4.02 8.41 10.91
CA TRP A 107 4.89 8.30 12.09
C TRP A 107 6.39 8.30 11.74
N GLY A 108 6.77 8.94 10.63
CA GLY A 108 8.16 9.24 10.29
C GLY A 108 9.01 8.02 9.90
N GLY A 109 8.39 6.99 9.34
CA GLY A 109 9.03 5.75 8.91
C GLY A 109 9.46 4.82 10.05
N LYS A 110 9.23 5.19 11.32
CA LYS A 110 9.63 4.39 12.48
C LYS A 110 8.50 3.47 12.92
N LEU A 111 8.72 2.17 12.77
CA LEU A 111 7.82 1.16 13.30
C LEU A 111 8.11 0.86 14.77
N PRO A 112 7.07 0.66 15.58
CA PRO A 112 7.21 -0.06 16.84
C PRO A 112 7.75 -1.49 16.63
N PRO A 113 8.34 -2.13 17.66
CA PRO A 113 8.89 -3.48 17.56
C PRO A 113 7.90 -4.56 17.08
N ASP A 114 6.62 -4.45 17.45
CA ASP A 114 5.58 -5.38 16.98
C ASP A 114 4.93 -4.93 15.66
N GLY A 115 5.42 -3.88 15.02
CA GLY A 115 4.94 -3.41 13.72
C GLY A 115 3.50 -2.90 13.75
N ILE A 116 2.66 -3.42 12.84
CA ILE A 116 1.25 -3.06 12.72
C ILE A 116 0.37 -4.25 13.04
N ILE A 117 -0.64 -4.07 13.89
CA ILE A 117 -1.58 -5.12 14.29
C ILE A 117 -3.02 -4.80 13.88
N THR A 118 -3.85 -5.83 13.82
CA THR A 118 -5.30 -5.69 13.80
C THR A 118 -5.98 -6.85 14.53
N TYR A 119 -7.22 -6.63 14.94
CA TYR A 119 -8.06 -7.63 15.58
C TYR A 119 -9.29 -7.90 14.73
N VAL A 120 -9.47 -9.16 14.34
CA VAL A 120 -10.60 -9.62 13.53
C VAL A 120 -11.58 -10.37 14.43
N ARG A 121 -12.86 -9.97 14.38
CA ARG A 121 -13.94 -10.73 15.03
C ARG A 121 -14.42 -11.83 14.10
N ASP A 122 -13.95 -13.05 14.34
CA ASP A 122 -14.19 -14.19 13.45
C ASP A 122 -15.68 -14.44 13.16
N GLU A 123 -16.52 -14.30 14.18
CA GLU A 123 -17.98 -14.46 14.12
C GLU A 123 -18.66 -13.43 13.22
N SER A 124 -18.05 -12.26 13.00
CA SER A 124 -18.60 -11.20 12.13
C SER A 124 -18.12 -11.30 10.69
N VAL A 125 -17.29 -12.30 10.36
CA VAL A 125 -16.73 -12.49 9.01
C VAL A 125 -17.35 -13.75 8.41
N LYS A 126 -18.03 -13.62 7.26
CA LYS A 126 -18.65 -14.78 6.58
C LYS A 126 -17.63 -15.77 6.03
N SER A 127 -16.49 -15.29 5.55
CA SER A 127 -15.43 -16.14 5.01
C SER A 127 -14.89 -17.12 6.07
N SER A 128 -14.56 -18.33 5.65
CA SER A 128 -13.80 -19.30 6.46
C SER A 128 -12.37 -18.82 6.70
N ASN A 129 -11.79 -18.06 5.75
CA ASN A 129 -10.47 -17.47 5.89
C ASN A 129 -10.57 -16.09 6.57
N LYS A 130 -10.63 -16.11 7.91
CA LYS A 130 -10.76 -14.89 8.73
C LYS A 130 -9.59 -13.95 8.50
N GLY A 131 -9.90 -12.67 8.25
CA GLY A 131 -8.90 -11.65 7.95
C GLY A 131 -8.13 -11.89 6.65
N TYR A 132 -8.72 -12.60 5.68
CA TYR A 132 -8.04 -12.92 4.41
C TYR A 132 -7.39 -11.70 3.76
N CYS A 133 -8.10 -10.58 3.61
CA CYS A 133 -7.53 -9.36 3.01
C CYS A 133 -6.24 -8.87 3.70
N TYR A 134 -6.15 -8.97 5.02
CA TYR A 134 -4.93 -8.66 5.77
C TYR A 134 -3.82 -9.67 5.49
N LYS A 135 -4.14 -10.97 5.45
CA LYS A 135 -3.16 -12.02 5.10
C LYS A 135 -2.61 -11.84 3.70
N GLN A 136 -3.47 -11.47 2.74
CA GLN A 136 -3.10 -11.11 1.38
C GLN A 136 -2.24 -9.82 1.34
N ALA A 137 -2.45 -8.90 2.28
CA ALA A 137 -1.56 -7.75 2.48
C ALA A 137 -0.29 -8.09 3.29
N GLY A 138 -0.02 -9.37 3.57
CA GLY A 138 1.20 -9.83 4.23
C GLY A 138 1.12 -9.96 5.75
N PHE A 139 -0.03 -9.72 6.39
CA PHE A 139 -0.18 -9.93 7.82
C PHE A 139 -0.13 -11.42 8.18
N VAL A 140 0.52 -11.76 9.29
CA VAL A 140 0.63 -13.11 9.84
C VAL A 140 -0.17 -13.24 11.12
N SER A 141 -0.49 -14.48 11.53
CA SER A 141 -1.20 -14.73 12.79
C SER A 141 -0.34 -14.34 14.00
N ALA A 142 -0.93 -13.62 14.96
CA ALA A 142 -0.33 -13.26 16.24
C ALA A 142 -1.10 -13.85 17.43
N GLY A 143 -1.90 -14.90 17.18
CA GLY A 143 -2.70 -15.58 18.19
C GLY A 143 -4.09 -14.97 18.38
N LYS A 144 -4.61 -15.04 19.61
CA LYS A 144 -5.95 -14.58 19.98
C LYS A 144 -5.90 -13.54 21.08
N SER A 145 -6.77 -12.53 21.02
CA SER A 145 -6.89 -11.54 22.10
C SER A 145 -7.39 -12.19 23.39
N LYS A 146 -6.82 -11.80 24.54
CA LYS A 146 -7.35 -12.19 25.86
C LYS A 146 -8.79 -11.66 26.03
N GLY A 147 -9.69 -12.50 26.57
CA GLY A 147 -11.09 -12.16 26.79
C GLY A 147 -12.02 -12.50 25.62
N LYS A 148 -12.01 -11.70 24.54
CA LYS A 148 -12.98 -11.84 23.44
C LYS A 148 -12.62 -12.86 22.35
N GLY A 149 -11.44 -13.48 22.42
CA GLY A 149 -11.01 -14.49 21.45
C GLY A 149 -10.86 -13.96 20.00
N LEU A 150 -10.67 -12.66 19.80
CA LEU A 150 -10.49 -12.06 18.48
C LEU A 150 -9.18 -12.57 17.86
N THR A 151 -9.18 -12.83 16.55
CA THR A 151 -7.96 -13.18 15.81
C THR A 151 -7.06 -11.96 15.74
N ALA A 152 -5.88 -12.04 16.35
CA ALA A 152 -4.84 -11.04 16.21
C ALA A 152 -4.02 -11.34 14.95
N LEU A 153 -3.88 -10.35 14.08
CA LEU A 153 -2.99 -10.39 12.92
C LEU A 153 -1.93 -9.30 13.07
N ARG A 154 -0.70 -9.60 12.68
CA ARG A 154 0.45 -8.70 12.77
C ARG A 154 1.18 -8.63 11.44
N LEU A 155 1.49 -7.43 10.98
CA LEU A 155 2.49 -7.17 9.98
C LEU A 155 3.78 -6.77 10.71
N THR A 156 4.79 -7.65 10.65
CA THR A 156 6.08 -7.43 11.30
C THR A 156 6.86 -6.27 10.65
N PRO A 157 7.89 -5.71 11.31
CA PRO A 157 8.77 -4.72 10.70
C PRO A 157 9.30 -5.16 9.32
N GLU A 158 9.80 -6.39 9.21
CA GLU A 158 10.32 -6.94 7.95
C GLU A 158 9.21 -7.05 6.89
N GLY A 159 7.98 -7.36 7.31
CA GLY A 159 6.82 -7.39 6.44
C GLY A 159 6.44 -6.00 5.91
N CYS A 160 6.59 -4.97 6.74
CA CYS A 160 6.40 -3.58 6.32
C CYS A 160 7.48 -3.15 5.33
N ASP A 161 8.74 -3.50 5.60
CA ASP A 161 9.87 -3.18 4.71
C ASP A 161 9.68 -3.79 3.33
N LEU A 162 9.22 -5.04 3.24
CA LEU A 162 8.91 -5.67 1.95
C LEU A 162 7.80 -4.94 1.20
N ILE A 163 6.75 -4.48 1.88
CA ILE A 163 5.68 -3.68 1.26
C ILE A 163 6.23 -2.34 0.77
N LEU A 164 7.08 -1.67 1.55
CA LEU A 164 7.70 -0.41 1.16
C LEU A 164 8.60 -0.58 -0.06
N GLN A 165 9.43 -1.62 -0.09
CA GLN A 165 10.29 -1.93 -1.23
C GLN A 165 9.47 -2.22 -2.48
N GLU A 166 8.45 -3.07 -2.36
CA GLU A 166 7.53 -3.40 -3.46
C GLU A 166 6.84 -2.14 -4.01
N LEU A 167 6.25 -1.30 -3.15
CA LEU A 167 5.60 -0.06 -3.55
C LEU A 167 6.56 0.94 -4.18
N SER A 168 7.76 1.09 -3.61
CA SER A 168 8.79 2.00 -4.11
C SER A 168 9.26 1.60 -5.51
N LEU A 169 9.50 0.31 -5.75
CA LEU A 169 9.90 -0.21 -7.06
C LEU A 169 8.78 -0.04 -8.10
N ILE A 170 7.52 -0.31 -7.75
CA ILE A 170 6.38 -0.08 -8.64
C ILE A 170 6.25 1.40 -9.00
N TYR A 171 6.50 2.31 -8.06
CA TYR A 171 6.44 3.75 -8.32
C TYR A 171 7.61 4.22 -9.18
N GLN A 172 8.83 3.77 -8.88
CA GLN A 172 10.02 4.03 -9.71
C GLN A 172 9.78 3.55 -11.15
N LEU A 173 9.24 2.35 -11.34
CA LEU A 173 8.93 1.81 -12.67
C LEU A 173 7.93 2.70 -13.42
N LYS A 174 6.89 3.20 -12.74
CA LYS A 174 5.91 4.11 -13.35
C LYS A 174 6.52 5.45 -13.76
N GLU A 175 7.37 6.02 -12.92
CA GLU A 175 8.03 7.30 -13.22
C GLU A 175 9.04 7.13 -14.36
N VAL A 176 9.87 6.09 -14.34
CA VAL A 176 10.81 5.79 -15.44
C VAL A 176 10.06 5.59 -16.75
N LYS A 177 8.95 4.83 -16.76
CA LYS A 177 8.10 4.68 -17.95
C LYS A 177 7.50 6.00 -18.44
N ARG A 178 7.16 6.91 -17.52
CA ARG A 178 6.67 8.25 -17.88
C ARG A 178 7.77 9.06 -18.54
N TRP A 179 8.98 9.07 -18.00
CA TRP A 179 10.12 9.78 -18.58
C TRP A 179 10.56 9.20 -19.92
N MET A 180 10.60 7.87 -20.04
CA MET A 180 10.80 7.17 -21.32
C MET A 180 9.80 7.66 -22.38
N LYS A 181 8.52 7.78 -22.03
CA LYS A 181 7.50 8.30 -22.95
C LYS A 181 7.76 9.76 -23.35
N VAL A 182 8.25 10.60 -22.44
CA VAL A 182 8.62 11.99 -22.74
C VAL A 182 9.78 12.02 -23.73
N ALA A 183 10.86 11.27 -23.46
CA ALA A 183 12.03 11.16 -24.32
C ALA A 183 11.69 10.67 -25.73
N LEU A 184 10.78 9.68 -25.84
CA LEU A 184 10.27 9.21 -27.14
C LEU A 184 9.54 10.31 -27.92
N ILE A 185 8.75 11.15 -27.23
CA ILE A 185 7.98 12.24 -27.87
C ILE A 185 8.91 13.39 -28.29
N SER A 186 10.00 13.64 -27.55
CA SER A 186 11.00 14.66 -27.88
C SER A 186 12.01 14.21 -28.93
N GLY A 187 12.04 12.92 -29.30
CA GLY A 187 13.02 12.37 -30.24
C GLY A 187 14.38 12.05 -29.61
N GLU A 188 14.46 12.05 -28.27
CA GLU A 188 15.66 11.74 -27.49
C GLU A 188 15.79 10.21 -27.34
N HIS A 189 16.06 9.51 -28.44
CA HIS A 189 16.01 8.04 -28.49
C HIS A 189 17.07 7.36 -27.61
N ILE A 190 18.24 7.96 -27.42
CA ILE A 190 19.29 7.45 -26.51
C ILE A 190 18.78 7.50 -25.06
N GLU A 191 18.20 8.63 -24.64
CA GLU A 191 17.65 8.77 -23.29
C GLU A 191 16.44 7.84 -23.09
N ALA A 192 15.61 7.66 -24.11
CA ALA A 192 14.53 6.67 -24.08
C ALA A 192 15.05 5.24 -23.89
N TYR A 193 16.19 4.91 -24.50
CA TYR A 193 16.87 3.62 -24.30
C TYR A 193 17.41 3.48 -22.88
N ASP A 194 18.06 4.50 -22.34
CA ASP A 194 18.56 4.48 -20.95
C ASP A 194 17.42 4.28 -19.95
N PHE A 195 16.29 4.98 -20.12
CA PHE A 195 15.11 4.76 -19.28
C PHE A 195 14.52 3.35 -19.46
N GLN A 196 14.61 2.76 -20.64
CA GLN A 196 14.17 1.38 -20.84
C GLN A 196 15.06 0.38 -20.10
N GLN A 197 16.38 0.57 -20.08
CA GLN A 197 17.31 -0.24 -19.29
C GLN A 197 17.07 -0.08 -17.79
N ASP A 198 16.84 1.14 -17.32
CA ASP A 198 16.44 1.41 -15.93
C ASP A 198 15.15 0.67 -15.56
N ALA A 199 14.16 0.67 -16.47
CA ALA A 199 12.90 -0.02 -16.25
C ALA A 199 13.09 -1.55 -16.10
N LEU A 200 13.98 -2.16 -16.91
CA LEU A 200 14.33 -3.59 -16.78
C LEU A 200 15.02 -3.87 -15.44
N SER A 201 16.01 -3.05 -15.06
CA SER A 201 16.71 -3.18 -13.77
C SER A 201 15.76 -3.07 -12.56
N ILE A 202 14.80 -2.14 -12.62
CA ILE A 202 13.76 -2.01 -11.59
C ILE A 202 12.85 -3.24 -11.57
N GLU A 203 12.46 -3.78 -12.73
CA GLU A 203 11.65 -5.00 -12.81
C GLU A 203 12.37 -6.20 -12.20
N ASP A 204 13.66 -6.39 -12.46
CA ASP A 204 14.45 -7.48 -11.87
C ASP A 204 14.48 -7.40 -10.34
N ARG A 205 14.72 -6.20 -9.80
CA ARG A 205 14.66 -5.95 -8.35
C ARG A 205 13.26 -6.22 -7.79
N LEU A 206 12.22 -5.83 -8.51
CA LEU A 206 10.83 -6.10 -8.13
C LEU A 206 10.56 -7.60 -8.11
N GLN A 207 11.01 -8.34 -9.11
CA GLN A 207 10.86 -9.79 -9.15
C GLN A 207 11.59 -10.47 -7.99
N GLU A 208 12.76 -9.98 -7.59
CA GLU A 208 13.47 -10.51 -6.42
C GLU A 208 12.68 -10.28 -5.12
N VAL A 209 12.14 -9.07 -4.90
CA VAL A 209 11.23 -8.80 -3.76
C VAL A 209 10.03 -9.75 -3.79
N LYS A 210 9.43 -9.98 -4.96
CA LYS A 210 8.30 -10.91 -5.12
C LYS A 210 8.68 -12.36 -4.82
N ARG A 211 9.89 -12.80 -5.17
CA ARG A 211 10.41 -14.14 -4.81
C ARG A 211 10.57 -14.28 -3.30
N ILE A 212 11.14 -13.29 -2.63
CA ILE A 212 11.27 -13.25 -1.16
C ILE A 212 9.89 -13.32 -0.50
N MET A 213 8.94 -12.49 -0.96
CA MET A 213 7.56 -12.51 -0.45
C MET A 213 6.92 -13.88 -0.64
N LYS A 214 7.06 -14.50 -1.82
CA LYS A 214 6.54 -15.84 -2.11
C LYS A 214 7.15 -16.91 -1.20
N ALA A 215 8.46 -16.87 -0.97
CA ALA A 215 9.15 -17.78 -0.05
C ALA A 215 8.62 -17.63 1.39
N GLN A 216 8.26 -16.42 1.80
CA GLN A 216 7.61 -16.13 3.07
C GLN A 216 6.09 -16.37 3.08
N ARG A 217 5.54 -16.97 2.02
CA ARG A 217 4.08 -17.20 1.82
C ARG A 217 3.25 -15.91 1.91
N ARG A 218 3.85 -14.77 1.58
CA ARG A 218 3.20 -13.48 1.44
C ARG A 218 2.82 -13.27 -0.02
N GLN A 219 1.79 -12.47 -0.25
CA GLN A 219 1.39 -12.12 -1.61
C GLN A 219 1.98 -10.79 -2.06
N SER A 220 2.49 -10.81 -3.29
CA SER A 220 2.96 -9.63 -4.00
C SER A 220 1.81 -8.87 -4.65
N TRP A 221 2.11 -7.63 -5.04
CA TRP A 221 1.31 -6.80 -5.91
C TRP A 221 1.27 -7.39 -7.31
N THR A 222 0.08 -7.47 -7.88
CA THR A 222 -0.13 -8.01 -9.23
C THR A 222 -0.42 -6.94 -10.26
N GLU A 223 -0.81 -5.74 -9.82
CA GLU A 223 -1.15 -4.61 -10.70
C GLU A 223 0.08 -3.75 -11.02
N HIS A 224 0.92 -4.25 -11.92
CA HIS A 224 1.94 -3.45 -12.60
C HIS A 224 2.12 -3.97 -14.03
N GLU A 225 2.48 -3.09 -14.95
CA GLU A 225 2.80 -3.49 -16.32
C GLU A 225 4.32 -3.68 -16.41
N PRO A 226 4.84 -4.84 -16.84
CA PRO A 226 6.26 -5.05 -17.00
C PRO A 226 6.84 -4.14 -18.10
N PRO A 227 8.13 -3.81 -18.07
CA PRO A 227 8.81 -3.15 -19.18
C PRO A 227 8.84 -4.05 -20.42
N VAL A 228 8.93 -3.42 -21.59
CA VAL A 228 9.12 -4.13 -22.87
C VAL A 228 10.58 -4.62 -22.94
N PRO A 229 10.85 -5.85 -23.40
CA PRO A 229 12.21 -6.35 -23.61
C PRO A 229 13.01 -5.46 -24.57
N THR A 230 14.34 -5.43 -24.41
CA THR A 230 15.24 -4.55 -25.19
C THR A 230 15.06 -4.72 -26.70
N GLU A 231 15.02 -5.96 -27.18
CA GLU A 231 14.85 -6.27 -28.61
C GLU A 231 13.54 -5.69 -29.17
N GLU A 232 12.42 -5.95 -28.49
CA GLU A 232 11.12 -5.43 -28.90
C GLU A 232 11.07 -3.89 -28.83
N PHE A 233 11.74 -3.29 -27.84
CA PHE A 233 11.85 -1.84 -27.73
C PHE A 233 12.64 -1.22 -28.90
N LEU A 234 13.80 -1.77 -29.21
CA LEU A 234 14.63 -1.30 -30.34
C LEU A 234 13.93 -1.52 -31.69
N ASN A 235 13.23 -2.64 -31.84
CA ASN A 235 12.42 -2.92 -33.03
C ASN A 235 11.29 -1.88 -33.24
N ARG A 236 10.70 -1.37 -32.14
CA ARG A 236 9.69 -0.29 -32.21
C ARG A 236 10.30 1.07 -32.57
N LEU A 237 11.54 1.34 -32.17
CA LEU A 237 12.23 2.59 -32.42
C LEU A 237 12.77 2.71 -33.85
N TYR A 238 13.39 1.63 -34.34
CA TYR A 238 14.21 1.68 -35.55
C TYR A 238 13.69 0.76 -36.68
N GLY A 239 12.62 -0.01 -36.44
CA GLY A 239 12.19 -1.10 -37.32
C GLY A 239 12.94 -2.40 -36.99
N TRP A 240 12.71 -3.47 -37.77
CA TRP A 240 13.35 -4.76 -37.51
C TRP A 240 14.88 -4.65 -37.54
N ILE A 241 15.53 -4.99 -36.42
CA ILE A 241 16.98 -5.07 -36.29
C ILE A 241 17.37 -6.56 -36.22
N PRO A 242 18.27 -7.05 -37.09
CA PRO A 242 18.84 -8.40 -36.98
C PRO A 242 19.51 -8.63 -35.60
N GLU A 243 19.37 -9.82 -35.02
CA GLU A 243 19.94 -10.16 -33.69
C GLU A 243 21.45 -9.94 -33.59
N ASP A 244 22.18 -10.13 -34.68
CA ASP A 244 23.62 -9.91 -34.80
C ASP A 244 24.01 -8.43 -34.75
N CYS A 245 23.13 -7.52 -35.17
CA CYS A 245 23.37 -6.07 -35.11
C CYS A 245 23.08 -5.47 -33.71
N LEU A 246 22.38 -6.18 -32.84
CA LEU A 246 22.06 -5.71 -31.47
C LEU A 246 23.29 -5.66 -30.57
N GLN A 247 24.35 -6.41 -30.88
CA GLN A 247 25.61 -6.37 -30.13
C GLN A 247 26.47 -5.15 -30.46
N ASP A 248 26.28 -4.54 -31.63
CA ASP A 248 27.09 -3.43 -32.16
C ASP A 248 26.42 -2.04 -32.05
N CYS A 249 25.14 -1.98 -31.65
CA CYS A 249 24.38 -0.73 -31.46
C CYS A 249 24.45 -0.18 -30.01
N LEU A 250 25.21 -0.85 -29.13
CA LEU A 250 25.43 -0.51 -27.71
C LEU A 250 26.85 0.02 -27.48
#